data_AF-A0A7V4IIZ7-F1
#
_entry.id   AF-A0A7V4IIZ7-F1
#
_cell.length_a   1.000
_cell.length_b   1.000
_cell.length_c   1.000
_cell.angle_alpha   90.00
_cell.angle_beta   90.00
_cell.angle_gamma   90.00
#
_symmetry.space_group_name_H-M   'P 1'
#
loop_
_entity.id
_entity.type
_entity.pdbx_description
1 polymer ?
#
loop_
_entity_poly.entity_id
_entity_poly.type
_entity_poly.pdbx_seq_one_letter_code
_entity_poly.pdbx_strand_id
1 'polypeptide(L)'
;MQPARICFPAGRRPGFRMAGLALALLISVGAVRAQEADYKQVLVIPTNDAVLVRLPLTDVTGKVRAKERTPDGFGLPLAPSRTALGANHYLEWQIGYDLPTTNSPSAVPQIVFTRKGETKYGHELAKILLDALRLGIVSTNDLQREVAALPRLAERTFEERETVRVEPPQQPDETGFARAMQRVPQFIRLTDHGAVQIQLKPRQRAVGFQAMVYVCVPLDRVLTMAGARRTAGPARTKETVYYRFDRENAGFLLDIVRAFAMASRQHNEDIGNILGKILETHAAGR
;
A
#
# COMPACT_ATOMS: atom_id res chain seq x y z
N MET A 1 -65.07 -29.68 -41.43
CA MET A 1 -65.84 -28.44 -41.18
C MET A 1 -64.89 -27.26 -41.27
N GLN A 2 -65.19 -26.29 -42.14
CA GLN A 2 -64.40 -25.09 -42.43
C GLN A 2 -64.33 -24.09 -41.24
N PRO A 3 -63.42 -23.11 -41.29
CA PRO A 3 -62.88 -22.40 -40.13
C PRO A 3 -63.58 -21.06 -39.84
N ALA A 4 -63.42 -20.53 -38.63
CA ALA A 4 -63.78 -19.14 -38.30
C ALA A 4 -62.54 -18.33 -37.92
N ARG A 5 -62.22 -17.37 -38.80
CA ARG A 5 -61.31 -16.24 -38.57
C ARG A 5 -61.95 -15.24 -37.61
N ILE A 6 -61.16 -14.65 -36.71
CA ILE A 6 -61.48 -13.34 -36.13
C ILE A 6 -60.22 -12.47 -36.16
N CYS A 7 -60.35 -11.33 -36.85
CA CYS A 7 -59.37 -10.24 -36.92
C CYS A 7 -59.64 -9.19 -35.83
N PHE A 8 -58.56 -8.52 -35.44
CA PHE A 8 -58.38 -7.49 -34.40
C PHE A 8 -59.25 -6.21 -34.53
N PRO A 9 -59.27 -5.39 -33.47
CA PRO A 9 -59.07 -3.96 -33.64
C PRO A 9 -57.77 -3.46 -32.98
N ALA A 10 -57.18 -2.47 -33.65
CA ALA A 10 -55.90 -1.84 -33.33
C ALA A 10 -55.96 -0.98 -32.06
N GLY A 11 -55.01 -1.20 -31.15
CA GLY A 11 -54.73 -0.33 -30.00
C GLY A 11 -53.32 0.28 -30.12
N ARG A 12 -53.25 1.61 -30.14
CA ARG A 12 -52.05 2.46 -30.26
C ARG A 12 -50.94 2.06 -29.26
N ARG A 13 -49.70 1.91 -29.75
CA ARG A 13 -48.49 1.90 -28.90
C ARG A 13 -48.12 3.33 -28.51
N PRO A 14 -47.92 3.68 -27.23
CA PRO A 14 -47.15 4.85 -26.87
C PRO A 14 -45.66 4.52 -27.04
N GLY A 15 -44.93 5.43 -27.69
CA GLY A 15 -43.50 5.31 -27.95
C GLY A 15 -42.70 5.20 -26.65
N PHE A 16 -41.89 4.16 -26.56
CA PHE A 16 -40.86 4.00 -25.54
C PHE A 16 -39.78 5.10 -25.72
N ARG A 17 -39.91 6.21 -24.96
CA ARG A 17 -38.77 7.06 -24.58
C ARG A 17 -38.29 6.64 -23.20
N MET A 18 -37.66 5.47 -23.08
CA MET A 18 -37.02 5.03 -21.82
C MET A 18 -35.59 4.50 -21.99
N ALA A 19 -35.03 4.49 -23.21
CA ALA A 19 -33.67 3.99 -23.45
C ALA A 19 -32.56 5.01 -23.12
N GLY A 20 -32.87 6.31 -23.03
CA GLY A 20 -31.86 7.36 -22.81
C GLY A 20 -31.48 7.59 -21.34
N LEU A 21 -32.44 7.48 -20.41
CA LEU A 21 -32.19 7.77 -18.99
C LEU A 21 -31.45 6.64 -18.26
N ALA A 22 -31.77 5.38 -18.58
CA ALA A 22 -31.12 4.23 -17.95
C ALA A 22 -29.64 4.10 -18.35
N LEU A 23 -29.32 4.42 -19.61
CA LEU A 23 -27.93 4.39 -20.11
C LEU A 23 -27.09 5.54 -19.52
N ALA A 24 -27.64 6.75 -19.40
CA ALA A 24 -26.96 7.88 -18.75
C ALA A 24 -26.74 7.68 -17.24
N LEU A 25 -27.67 7.01 -16.55
CA LEU A 25 -27.53 6.66 -15.13
C LEU A 25 -26.48 5.55 -14.92
N LEU A 26 -26.41 4.55 -15.81
CA LEU A 26 -25.39 3.51 -15.78
C LEU A 26 -23.98 4.04 -16.09
N ILE A 27 -23.87 4.96 -17.05
CA ILE A 27 -22.58 5.62 -17.39
C ILE A 27 -22.11 6.51 -16.24
N SER A 28 -23.00 7.27 -15.61
CA SER A 28 -22.64 8.15 -14.48
C SER A 28 -22.29 7.36 -13.22
N VAL A 29 -23.00 6.28 -12.90
CA VAL A 29 -22.64 5.38 -11.78
C VAL A 29 -21.33 4.63 -12.05
N GLY A 30 -21.09 4.19 -13.30
CA GLY A 30 -19.83 3.56 -13.71
C GLY A 30 -18.63 4.51 -13.63
N ALA A 31 -18.79 5.75 -14.09
CA ALA A 31 -17.75 6.79 -14.02
C ALA A 31 -17.45 7.23 -12.59
N VAL A 32 -18.48 7.38 -11.73
CA VAL A 32 -18.29 7.69 -10.31
C VAL A 32 -17.58 6.56 -9.59
N ARG A 33 -17.92 5.29 -9.86
CA ARG A 33 -17.22 4.12 -9.29
C ARG A 33 -15.77 4.01 -9.77
N ALA A 34 -15.49 4.30 -11.04
CA ALA A 34 -14.13 4.32 -11.58
C ALA A 34 -13.28 5.43 -10.95
N GLN A 35 -13.85 6.64 -10.77
CA GLN A 35 -13.18 7.77 -10.14
C GLN A 35 -13.00 7.59 -8.62
N GLU A 36 -13.91 6.86 -7.97
CA GLU A 36 -13.79 6.47 -6.56
C GLU A 36 -12.76 5.36 -6.32
N ALA A 37 -12.58 4.45 -7.29
CA ALA A 37 -11.55 3.43 -7.24
C ALA A 37 -10.13 4.00 -7.46
N ASP A 38 -9.98 5.02 -8.32
CA ASP A 38 -8.67 5.55 -8.69
C ASP A 38 -7.96 6.29 -7.54
N TYR A 39 -8.65 7.14 -6.78
CA TYR A 39 -7.97 7.96 -5.76
C TYR A 39 -7.44 7.13 -4.57
N LYS A 40 -8.05 5.97 -4.29
CA LYS A 40 -7.64 5.06 -3.22
C LYS A 40 -6.37 4.27 -3.56
N GLN A 41 -6.00 4.24 -4.84
CA GLN A 41 -4.81 3.52 -5.29
C GLN A 41 -3.55 4.35 -5.02
N VAL A 42 -2.50 3.63 -4.64
CA VAL A 42 -1.15 4.21 -4.59
C VAL A 42 -0.57 4.18 -5.99
N LEU A 43 -0.21 5.36 -6.50
CA LEU A 43 0.39 5.51 -7.83
C LEU A 43 1.87 5.83 -7.72
N VAL A 44 2.69 5.14 -8.48
CA VAL A 44 4.13 5.41 -8.59
C VAL A 44 4.39 6.10 -9.93
N ILE A 45 4.90 7.33 -9.89
CA ILE A 45 5.04 8.23 -11.03
C ILE A 45 6.50 8.68 -11.11
N PRO A 46 7.29 8.20 -12.09
CA PRO A 46 8.62 8.73 -12.32
C PRO A 46 8.55 10.16 -12.85
N THR A 47 9.54 10.96 -12.47
CA THR A 47 9.80 12.31 -13.02
C THR A 47 11.24 12.34 -13.54
N ASN A 48 11.80 13.51 -13.83
CA ASN A 48 13.17 13.60 -14.33
C ASN A 48 14.23 13.28 -13.27
N ASP A 49 13.93 13.54 -12.00
CA ASP A 49 14.91 13.49 -10.91
C ASP A 49 14.41 12.78 -9.64
N ALA A 50 13.15 12.32 -9.66
CA ALA A 50 12.51 11.67 -8.52
C ALA A 50 11.46 10.65 -8.94
N VAL A 51 11.11 9.77 -8.00
CA VAL A 51 9.91 8.95 -8.05
C VAL A 51 8.87 9.51 -7.09
N LEU A 52 7.75 10.01 -7.61
CA LEU A 52 6.62 10.47 -6.82
C LEU A 52 5.67 9.31 -6.51
N VAL A 53 5.25 9.20 -5.26
CA VAL A 53 4.24 8.24 -4.82
C VAL A 53 2.99 9.00 -4.41
N ARG A 54 1.90 8.85 -5.18
CA ARG A 54 0.58 9.38 -4.82
C ARG A 54 -0.03 8.51 -3.74
N LEU A 55 -0.37 9.11 -2.61
CA LEU A 55 -0.96 8.45 -1.44
C LEU A 55 -2.34 9.07 -1.13
N PRO A 56 -3.39 8.26 -0.90
CA PRO A 56 -4.66 8.78 -0.40
C PRO A 56 -4.52 9.25 1.04
N LEU A 57 -4.99 10.47 1.31
CA LEU A 57 -4.99 11.04 2.66
C LEU A 57 -6.29 10.74 3.41
N THR A 58 -7.42 10.65 2.70
CA THR A 58 -8.75 10.52 3.33
C THR A 58 -9.36 9.12 3.32
N ASP A 59 -8.67 8.12 2.76
CA ASP A 59 -9.16 6.73 2.86
C ASP A 59 -8.73 6.12 4.20
N VAL A 60 -9.68 5.98 5.13
CA VAL A 60 -9.42 5.44 6.47
C VAL A 60 -9.44 3.91 6.53
N THR A 61 -9.90 3.25 5.47
CA THR A 61 -10.06 1.78 5.42
C THR A 61 -8.97 1.11 4.60
N GLY A 62 -8.37 1.84 3.66
CA GLY A 62 -7.34 1.36 2.76
C GLY A 62 -6.01 1.04 3.44
N LYS A 63 -5.00 0.78 2.60
CA LYS A 63 -3.64 0.45 3.01
C LYS A 63 -2.80 1.65 3.45
N VAL A 64 -3.25 2.86 3.16
CA VAL A 64 -2.64 4.11 3.61
C VAL A 64 -3.61 4.78 4.56
N ARG A 65 -3.17 5.12 5.78
CA ARG A 65 -4.03 5.68 6.82
C ARG A 65 -3.32 6.82 7.51
N ALA A 66 -4.01 7.94 7.73
CA ALA A 66 -3.47 9.01 8.56
C ALA A 66 -3.52 8.60 10.04
N LYS A 67 -2.46 8.93 10.77
CA LYS A 67 -2.32 8.68 12.19
C LYS A 67 -1.71 9.88 12.91
N GLU A 68 -2.04 10.00 14.18
CA GLU A 68 -1.40 10.92 15.11
C GLU A 68 -0.38 10.14 15.94
N ARG A 69 0.83 10.66 16.03
CA ARG A 69 1.91 10.06 16.83
C ARG A 69 1.78 10.53 18.28
N THR A 70 1.64 9.58 19.19
CA THR A 70 1.71 9.82 20.63
C THR A 70 3.16 9.99 21.10
N PRO A 71 3.42 10.54 22.30
CA PRO A 71 4.78 10.74 22.81
C PRO A 71 5.62 9.46 22.92
N ASP A 72 4.99 8.32 23.18
CA ASP A 72 5.62 6.99 23.21
C ASP A 72 5.80 6.37 21.81
N GLY A 73 5.43 7.08 20.74
CA GLY A 73 5.63 6.69 19.36
C GLY A 73 4.51 5.81 18.77
N PHE A 74 3.45 5.55 19.53
CA PHE A 74 2.27 4.84 19.05
C PHE A 74 1.46 5.69 18.05
N GLY A 75 0.79 5.01 17.12
CA GLY A 75 0.02 5.65 16.06
C GLY A 75 -1.47 5.53 16.28
N LEU A 76 -2.12 6.60 16.75
CA LEU A 76 -3.56 6.64 16.94
C LEU A 76 -4.29 6.88 15.61
N PRO A 77 -5.33 6.09 15.29
CA PRO A 77 -6.18 6.36 14.13
C PRO A 77 -6.96 7.65 14.35
N LEU A 78 -7.21 8.38 13.26
CA LEU A 78 -7.96 9.64 13.29
C LEU A 78 -8.83 9.79 12.04
N ALA A 79 -9.71 10.80 12.06
CA ALA A 79 -10.51 11.20 10.91
C ALA A 79 -9.85 12.40 10.19
N PRO A 80 -9.21 12.21 9.02
CA PRO A 80 -8.38 13.24 8.37
C PRO A 80 -9.15 14.53 8.04
N SER A 81 -10.43 14.41 7.73
CA SER A 81 -11.31 15.54 7.38
C SER A 81 -11.82 16.34 8.59
N ARG A 82 -11.66 15.81 9.81
CA ARG A 82 -12.13 16.44 11.05
C ARG A 82 -10.99 16.88 11.96
N THR A 83 -9.78 16.40 11.72
CA THR A 83 -8.59 16.72 12.52
C THR A 83 -7.70 17.69 11.77
N ALA A 84 -7.19 18.73 12.44
CA ALA A 84 -6.18 19.62 11.87
C ALA A 84 -4.83 18.88 11.79
N LEU A 85 -4.50 18.37 10.61
CA LEU A 85 -3.29 17.59 10.39
C LEU A 85 -2.06 18.51 10.35
N GLY A 86 -0.99 18.14 11.06
CA GLY A 86 0.23 18.94 11.24
C GLY A 86 1.46 18.08 11.55
N ALA A 87 2.47 18.63 12.24
CA ALA A 87 3.78 18.00 12.42
C ALA A 87 3.76 16.63 13.14
N ASN A 88 2.84 16.42 14.10
CA ASN A 88 2.72 15.15 14.83
C ASN A 88 1.95 14.07 14.05
N HIS A 89 1.53 14.37 12.82
CA HIS A 89 0.70 13.49 12.01
C HIS A 89 1.51 12.89 10.87
N TYR A 90 1.17 11.65 10.51
CA TYR A 90 1.86 10.92 9.45
C TYR A 90 0.89 10.01 8.70
N LEU A 91 1.27 9.61 7.48
CA LEU A 91 0.64 8.53 6.74
C LEU A 91 1.34 7.22 7.08
N GLU A 92 0.60 6.26 7.62
CA GLU A 92 1.03 4.88 7.72
C GLU A 92 0.61 4.15 6.45
N TRP A 93 1.59 3.82 5.61
CA TRP A 93 1.38 3.09 4.36
C TRP A 93 1.88 1.66 4.49
N GLN A 94 0.95 0.71 4.49
CA GLN A 94 1.24 -0.71 4.36
C GLN A 94 1.62 -1.00 2.90
N ILE A 95 2.90 -0.76 2.59
CA ILE A 95 3.46 -0.92 1.25
C ILE A 95 3.48 -2.40 0.83
N GLY A 96 3.21 -2.67 -0.44
CA GLY A 96 3.47 -3.97 -1.07
C GLY A 96 4.69 -3.95 -1.99
N TYR A 97 5.11 -5.13 -2.44
CA TYR A 97 6.15 -5.29 -3.46
C TYR A 97 5.71 -6.15 -4.65
N ASP A 98 4.59 -6.87 -4.54
CA ASP A 98 4.01 -7.68 -5.62
C ASP A 98 2.46 -7.66 -5.62
N LEU A 99 1.88 -8.19 -6.70
CA LEU A 99 0.49 -8.66 -6.77
C LEU A 99 0.34 -9.85 -7.74
N PRO A 100 -0.75 -10.64 -7.64
CA PRO A 100 -0.97 -11.80 -8.52
C PRO A 100 -1.46 -11.45 -9.94
N THR A 101 -1.69 -10.16 -10.24
CA THR A 101 -2.20 -9.72 -11.56
C THR A 101 -1.41 -8.50 -12.04
N THR A 102 -1.81 -7.91 -13.16
CA THR A 102 -1.22 -6.65 -13.67
C THR A 102 -2.24 -5.52 -13.73
N ASN A 103 -3.39 -5.67 -13.05
CA ASN A 103 -4.52 -4.73 -13.10
C ASN A 103 -4.33 -3.47 -12.23
N SER A 104 -3.15 -3.29 -11.64
CA SER A 104 -2.80 -2.09 -10.89
C SER A 104 -1.98 -1.15 -11.78
N PRO A 105 -2.24 0.17 -11.79
CA PRO A 105 -1.39 1.13 -12.51
C PRO A 105 0.05 1.16 -11.97
N SER A 106 0.27 0.68 -10.75
CA SER A 106 1.60 0.54 -10.16
C SER A 106 2.22 -0.85 -10.34
N ALA A 107 1.62 -1.72 -11.16
CA ALA A 107 2.19 -3.02 -11.51
C ALA A 107 3.33 -2.88 -12.53
N VAL A 108 4.27 -3.82 -12.49
CA VAL A 108 5.46 -3.87 -13.34
C VAL A 108 5.52 -5.25 -14.00
N PRO A 109 4.85 -5.45 -15.15
CA PRO A 109 4.73 -6.78 -15.77
C PRO A 109 6.06 -7.46 -16.08
N GLN A 110 7.13 -6.69 -16.32
CA GLN A 110 8.47 -7.20 -16.58
C GLN A 110 9.20 -7.74 -15.35
N ILE A 111 8.76 -7.38 -14.14
CA ILE A 111 9.26 -7.99 -12.89
C ILE A 111 8.29 -9.12 -12.57
N VAL A 112 8.62 -10.33 -13.02
CA VAL A 112 7.79 -11.52 -12.82
C VAL A 112 8.58 -12.63 -12.15
N PHE A 113 7.97 -13.30 -11.18
CA PHE A 113 8.55 -14.43 -10.46
C PHE A 113 7.46 -15.37 -9.93
N THR A 114 7.85 -16.55 -9.46
CA THR A 114 6.93 -17.56 -8.93
C THR A 114 7.10 -17.67 -7.42
N ARG A 115 5.99 -17.59 -6.66
CA ARG A 115 5.94 -17.84 -5.22
C ARG A 115 4.92 -18.93 -4.93
N LYS A 116 5.37 -20.06 -4.37
CA LYS A 116 4.51 -21.20 -4.01
C LYS A 116 3.59 -21.67 -5.16
N GLY A 117 4.13 -21.69 -6.38
CA GLY A 117 3.39 -22.10 -7.59
C GLY A 117 2.52 -21.00 -8.22
N GLU A 118 2.42 -19.81 -7.62
CA GLU A 118 1.68 -18.68 -8.17
C GLU A 118 2.60 -17.66 -8.84
N THR A 119 2.22 -17.17 -10.01
CA THR A 119 2.88 -16.04 -10.66
C THR A 119 2.62 -14.75 -9.88
N LYS A 120 3.68 -13.97 -9.69
CA LYS A 120 3.67 -12.66 -9.05
C LYS A 120 4.30 -11.63 -9.97
N TYR A 121 3.74 -10.43 -9.95
CA TYR A 121 4.22 -9.27 -10.70
C TYR A 121 4.67 -8.19 -9.73
N GLY A 122 5.78 -7.52 -10.03
CA GLY A 122 6.30 -6.43 -9.23
C GLY A 122 5.27 -5.31 -9.09
N HIS A 123 5.25 -4.68 -7.92
CA HIS A 123 4.31 -3.62 -7.58
C HIS A 123 4.89 -2.67 -6.55
N GLU A 124 4.38 -1.43 -6.49
CA GLU A 124 4.73 -0.43 -5.49
C GLU A 124 6.24 -0.36 -5.25
N LEU A 125 6.78 -0.98 -4.20
CA LEU A 125 8.22 -1.01 -3.92
C LEU A 125 9.04 -1.44 -5.14
N ALA A 126 8.64 -2.51 -5.85
CA ALA A 126 9.37 -2.97 -7.02
C ALA A 126 9.38 -1.93 -8.15
N LYS A 127 8.26 -1.21 -8.32
CA LYS A 127 8.16 -0.11 -9.29
C LYS A 127 9.02 1.08 -8.89
N ILE A 128 8.98 1.46 -7.62
CA ILE A 128 9.78 2.56 -7.06
C ILE A 128 11.25 2.27 -7.25
N LEU A 129 11.71 1.06 -6.94
CA LEU A 129 13.11 0.66 -7.11
C LEU A 129 13.55 0.64 -8.58
N LEU A 130 12.72 0.11 -9.48
CA LEU A 130 13.02 0.11 -10.91
C LEU A 130 13.15 1.54 -11.46
N ASP A 131 12.18 2.38 -11.15
CA ASP A 131 12.17 3.77 -11.61
C ASP A 131 13.29 4.59 -10.93
N ALA A 132 13.58 4.35 -9.65
CA ALA A 132 14.70 4.97 -8.94
C ALA A 132 16.06 4.57 -9.51
N LEU A 133 16.23 3.31 -9.92
CA LEU A 133 17.45 2.85 -10.58
C LEU A 133 17.65 3.52 -11.94
N ARG A 134 16.57 3.61 -12.74
CA ARG A 134 16.60 4.28 -14.05
C ARG A 134 16.95 5.77 -13.95
N LEU A 135 16.50 6.43 -12.90
CA LEU A 135 16.78 7.85 -12.62
C LEU A 135 18.13 8.07 -11.92
N GLY A 136 18.86 7.00 -11.57
CA GLY A 136 20.11 7.11 -10.81
C GLY A 136 19.92 7.72 -9.42
N ILE A 137 18.75 7.49 -8.81
CA ILE A 137 18.47 7.79 -7.40
C ILE A 137 19.12 6.71 -6.52
N VAL A 138 19.01 5.46 -6.95
CA VAL A 138 19.82 4.34 -6.47
C VAL A 138 20.67 3.82 -7.63
N SER A 139 21.86 3.34 -7.32
CA SER A 139 22.77 2.76 -8.30
C SER A 139 22.64 1.23 -8.38
N THR A 140 23.14 0.64 -9.46
CA THR A 140 23.29 -0.82 -9.59
C THR A 140 24.08 -1.40 -8.41
N ASN A 141 25.15 -0.71 -7.98
CA ASN A 141 25.98 -1.13 -6.85
C ASN A 141 25.19 -1.11 -5.54
N ASP A 142 24.28 -0.15 -5.34
CA ASP A 142 23.44 -0.11 -4.14
C ASP A 142 22.55 -1.36 -4.07
N LEU A 143 21.86 -1.69 -5.16
CA LEU A 143 20.99 -2.87 -5.21
C LEU A 143 21.79 -4.19 -5.11
N GLN A 144 22.98 -4.27 -5.71
CA GLN A 144 23.85 -5.43 -5.57
C GLN A 144 24.32 -5.64 -4.13
N ARG A 145 24.59 -4.55 -3.38
CA ARG A 145 24.91 -4.65 -1.95
C ARG A 145 23.73 -5.15 -1.13
N GLU A 146 22.51 -4.70 -1.44
CA GLU A 146 21.31 -5.24 -0.79
C GLU A 146 21.13 -6.74 -1.09
N VAL A 147 21.32 -7.17 -2.35
CA VAL A 147 21.29 -8.60 -2.73
C VAL A 147 22.33 -9.40 -1.95
N ALA A 148 23.56 -8.91 -1.85
CA ALA A 148 24.64 -9.58 -1.11
C ALA A 148 24.37 -9.67 0.40
N ALA A 149 23.57 -8.75 0.96
CA ALA A 149 23.19 -8.76 2.36
C ALA A 149 22.04 -9.73 2.68
N LEU A 150 21.24 -10.15 1.69
CA LEU A 150 20.03 -10.96 1.91
C LEU A 150 20.26 -12.24 2.71
N PRO A 151 21.29 -13.07 2.44
CA PRO A 151 21.50 -14.31 3.21
C PRO A 151 21.69 -14.03 4.71
N ARG A 152 22.47 -12.99 5.04
CA ARG A 152 22.70 -12.56 6.42
C ARG A 152 21.42 -12.06 7.08
N LEU A 153 20.60 -11.31 6.35
CA LEU A 153 19.31 -10.83 6.86
C LEU A 153 18.29 -11.97 7.05
N ALA A 154 18.43 -13.07 6.31
CA ALA A 154 17.57 -14.25 6.38
C ALA A 154 17.88 -15.19 7.57
N GLU A 155 19.06 -15.10 8.18
CA GLU A 155 19.50 -16.04 9.24
C GLU A 155 18.51 -16.10 10.41
N ARG A 156 17.93 -14.96 10.79
CA ARG A 156 16.96 -14.81 11.87
C ARG A 156 15.98 -13.66 11.61
N THR A 157 15.05 -13.90 10.70
CA THR A 157 13.96 -12.97 10.40
C THR A 157 12.99 -12.82 11.58
N PHE A 158 12.27 -11.70 11.63
CA PHE A 158 11.46 -11.33 12.78
C PHE A 158 10.30 -12.29 13.04
N GLU A 159 9.64 -12.78 11.99
CA GLU A 159 8.54 -13.74 12.12
C GLU A 159 8.97 -15.04 12.83
N GLU A 160 10.23 -15.45 12.66
CA GLU A 160 10.80 -16.68 13.21
C GLU A 160 11.47 -16.47 14.58
N ARG A 161 11.99 -15.27 14.84
CA ARG A 161 12.72 -14.95 16.09
C ARG A 161 11.80 -14.48 17.22
N GLU A 162 10.69 -13.84 16.88
CA GLU A 162 9.95 -13.00 17.82
C GLU A 162 8.59 -13.60 18.13
N THR A 163 8.21 -13.55 19.40
CA THR A 163 6.97 -14.18 19.89
C THR A 163 6.08 -13.16 20.56
N VAL A 164 4.77 -13.30 20.35
CA VAL A 164 3.77 -12.58 21.13
C VAL A 164 3.67 -13.20 22.51
N ARG A 165 3.82 -12.37 23.54
CA ARG A 165 3.80 -12.80 24.94
C ARG A 165 2.51 -12.34 25.59
N VAL A 166 1.87 -13.22 26.35
CA VAL A 166 0.73 -12.86 27.20
C VAL A 166 1.22 -12.91 28.63
N GLU A 167 1.04 -11.81 29.35
CA GLU A 167 1.33 -11.75 30.78
C GLU A 167 0.31 -12.58 31.57
N PRO A 168 0.67 -13.15 32.72
CA PRO A 168 -0.29 -13.81 33.59
C PRO A 168 -1.47 -12.86 33.93
N PRO A 169 -2.70 -13.38 33.95
CA PRO A 169 -3.86 -12.58 34.30
C PRO A 169 -3.75 -12.06 35.75
N GLN A 170 -4.19 -10.82 35.95
CA GLN A 170 -4.40 -10.23 37.27
C GLN A 170 -5.55 -10.95 37.99
N GLN A 171 -5.71 -10.70 39.29
CA GLN A 171 -6.89 -11.23 39.99
C GLN A 171 -8.18 -10.68 39.36
N PRO A 172 -9.25 -11.50 39.29
CA PRO A 172 -10.55 -11.04 38.82
C PRO A 172 -11.07 -9.84 39.61
N ASP A 173 -11.72 -8.90 38.93
CA ASP A 173 -12.45 -7.81 39.58
C ASP A 173 -13.80 -8.28 40.16
N GLU A 174 -14.57 -7.33 40.71
CA GLU A 174 -15.90 -7.59 41.29
C GLU A 174 -16.91 -8.17 40.28
N THR A 175 -16.65 -8.03 38.97
CA THR A 175 -17.47 -8.60 37.90
C THR A 175 -17.04 -10.00 37.48
N GLY A 176 -15.95 -10.51 38.06
CA GLY A 176 -15.38 -11.83 37.78
C GLY A 176 -14.43 -11.87 36.58
N PHE A 177 -14.07 -10.73 35.98
CA PHE A 177 -13.15 -10.68 34.85
C PHE A 177 -11.71 -10.37 35.30
N ALA A 178 -10.77 -11.17 34.81
CA ALA A 178 -9.34 -10.94 35.02
C ALA A 178 -8.72 -10.23 33.82
N ARG A 179 -7.90 -9.21 34.08
CA ARG A 179 -7.15 -8.48 33.05
C ARG A 179 -5.81 -9.16 32.79
N ALA A 180 -5.47 -9.40 31.53
CA ALA A 180 -4.13 -9.77 31.09
C ALA A 180 -3.63 -8.82 30.00
N MET A 181 -2.31 -8.66 29.87
CA MET A 181 -1.69 -7.83 28.83
C MET A 181 -1.04 -8.72 27.77
N GLN A 182 -1.32 -8.44 26.50
CA GLN A 182 -0.61 -9.05 25.38
C GLN A 182 0.45 -8.08 24.84
N ARG A 183 1.71 -8.51 24.82
CA ARG A 183 2.84 -7.78 24.25
C ARG A 183 3.16 -8.29 22.86
N VAL A 184 3.09 -7.40 21.88
CA VAL A 184 3.45 -7.68 20.48
C VAL A 184 4.69 -6.86 20.13
N PRO A 185 5.79 -7.49 19.67
CA PRO A 185 7.00 -6.76 19.31
C PRO A 185 6.78 -5.93 18.03
N GLN A 186 7.45 -4.79 17.99
CA GLN A 186 7.46 -3.87 16.86
C GLN A 186 8.89 -3.42 16.58
N PHE A 187 9.29 -3.46 15.32
CA PHE A 187 10.62 -3.06 14.87
C PHE A 187 10.51 -1.76 14.12
N ILE A 188 11.34 -0.77 14.46
CA ILE A 188 11.23 0.58 13.92
C ILE A 188 12.62 1.06 13.50
N ARG A 189 12.71 1.55 12.27
CA ARG A 189 13.84 2.32 11.75
C ARG A 189 13.38 3.76 11.56
N LEU A 190 13.91 4.69 12.35
CA LEU A 190 13.64 6.12 12.23
C LEU A 190 14.69 6.77 11.32
N THR A 191 14.25 7.72 10.50
CA THR A 191 15.08 8.55 9.62
C THR A 191 14.52 9.98 9.56
N ASP A 192 15.28 10.92 9.04
CA ASP A 192 14.82 12.30 8.83
C ASP A 192 13.71 12.42 7.78
N HIS A 193 13.51 11.37 6.98
CA HIS A 193 12.56 11.31 5.87
C HIS A 193 11.27 10.54 6.22
N GLY A 194 11.23 9.88 7.37
CA GLY A 194 10.14 9.04 7.81
C GLY A 194 10.60 7.84 8.62
N ALA A 195 9.72 6.86 8.81
CA ALA A 195 10.07 5.62 9.51
C ALA A 195 9.63 4.39 8.73
N VAL A 196 10.37 3.29 8.88
CA VAL A 196 9.93 1.97 8.46
C VAL A 196 9.61 1.16 9.71
N GLN A 197 8.46 0.50 9.71
CA GLN A 197 8.00 -0.32 10.82
C GLN A 197 7.67 -1.73 10.35
N ILE A 198 8.00 -2.71 11.19
CA ILE A 198 7.56 -4.10 11.00
C ILE A 198 6.72 -4.47 12.22
N GLN A 199 5.48 -4.89 11.97
CA GLN A 199 4.56 -5.33 13.01
C GLN A 199 4.14 -6.78 12.75
N LEU A 200 4.13 -7.60 13.80
CA LEU A 200 3.55 -8.94 13.73
C LEU A 200 2.03 -8.85 13.89
N LYS A 201 1.30 -9.45 12.96
CA LYS A 201 -0.17 -9.59 13.03
C LYS A 201 -0.57 -11.06 12.94
N PRO A 202 -1.60 -11.50 13.67
CA PRO A 202 -2.14 -12.84 13.48
C PRO A 202 -2.57 -13.05 12.03
N ARG A 203 -2.29 -14.22 11.47
CA ARG A 203 -2.77 -14.60 10.14
C ARG A 203 -4.29 -14.82 10.20
N GLN A 204 -5.05 -14.21 9.29
CA GLN A 204 -6.52 -14.28 9.32
C GLN A 204 -7.09 -15.69 9.04
N ARG A 205 -6.39 -16.51 8.26
CA ARG A 205 -6.86 -17.83 7.79
C ARG A 205 -5.78 -18.92 7.88
N ALA A 206 -4.77 -18.72 8.72
CA ALA A 206 -3.69 -19.67 8.92
C ALA A 206 -3.15 -19.55 10.36
N VAL A 207 -2.39 -20.54 10.79
CA VAL A 207 -1.73 -20.52 12.10
C VAL A 207 -0.49 -19.62 12.03
N GLY A 208 -0.26 -18.87 13.11
CA GLY A 208 0.95 -18.07 13.32
C GLY A 208 0.76 -16.58 13.02
N PHE A 209 1.89 -15.87 13.09
CA PHE A 209 1.96 -14.45 12.81
C PHE A 209 2.47 -14.21 11.40
N GLN A 210 2.18 -13.03 10.87
CA GLN A 210 2.75 -12.51 9.65
C GLN A 210 3.38 -11.16 9.95
N ALA A 211 4.61 -10.97 9.48
CA ALA A 211 5.26 -9.68 9.51
C ALA A 211 4.69 -8.74 8.44
N MET A 212 4.26 -7.56 8.85
CA MET A 212 3.69 -6.53 7.97
C MET A 212 4.60 -5.31 8.00
N VAL A 213 5.04 -4.85 6.84
CA VAL A 213 5.90 -3.67 6.69
C VAL A 213 5.05 -2.43 6.45
N TYR A 214 5.34 -1.35 7.19
CA TYR A 214 4.70 -0.06 7.06
C TYR A 214 5.74 1.03 6.85
N VAL A 215 5.48 1.93 5.91
CA VAL A 215 6.23 3.16 5.69
C VAL A 215 5.44 4.30 6.31
N CYS A 216 6.01 4.94 7.32
CA CYS A 216 5.41 6.06 8.02
C CYS A 216 5.98 7.37 7.46
N VAL A 217 5.17 8.09 6.69
CA VAL A 217 5.55 9.33 6.01
C VAL A 217 5.02 10.53 6.80
N PRO A 218 5.88 11.41 7.34
CA PRO A 218 5.46 12.63 8.03
C PRO A 218 4.66 13.56 7.11
N LEU A 219 3.58 14.18 7.61
CA LEU A 219 2.72 15.04 6.77
C LEU A 219 3.33 16.39 6.40
N ASP A 220 4.36 16.85 7.10
CA ASP A 220 5.17 18.00 6.71
C ASP A 220 6.14 17.67 5.56
N ARG A 221 6.36 16.39 5.28
CA ARG A 221 7.20 15.90 4.18
C ARG A 221 6.44 15.55 2.91
N VAL A 222 5.11 15.60 2.91
CA VAL A 222 4.31 15.37 1.70
C VAL A 222 4.09 16.65 0.89
N LEU A 223 3.87 16.47 -0.40
CA LEU A 223 3.54 17.52 -1.34
C LEU A 223 2.07 17.43 -1.72
N THR A 224 1.46 18.58 -1.96
CA THR A 224 0.16 18.69 -2.62
C THR A 224 0.25 18.21 -4.06
N MET A 225 -0.90 18.01 -4.70
CA MET A 225 -0.96 17.67 -6.13
C MET A 225 -0.34 18.74 -7.05
N ALA A 226 -0.17 19.97 -6.56
CA ALA A 226 0.52 21.06 -7.25
C ALA A 226 2.04 21.09 -6.99
N GLY A 227 2.58 20.13 -6.23
CA GLY A 227 4.02 20.03 -5.92
C GLY A 227 4.51 20.87 -4.76
N ALA A 228 3.68 21.78 -4.21
CA ALA A 228 4.02 22.54 -3.00
C ALA A 228 3.91 21.69 -1.73
N ARG A 229 4.66 22.02 -0.67
CA ARG A 229 4.53 21.39 0.65
C ARG A 229 3.09 21.49 1.17
N ARG A 230 2.55 20.41 1.73
CA ARG A 230 1.23 20.45 2.34
C ARG A 230 1.27 21.31 3.61
N THR A 231 0.36 22.27 3.72
CA THR A 231 0.21 23.09 4.92
C THR A 231 -0.62 22.36 5.98
N ALA A 232 -0.47 22.77 7.24
CA ALA A 232 -1.29 22.23 8.31
C ALA A 232 -2.78 22.54 8.08
N GLY A 233 -3.66 21.64 8.53
CA GLY A 233 -5.11 21.77 8.41
C GLY A 233 -5.82 20.46 8.07
N PRO A 234 -7.16 20.45 8.15
CA PRO A 234 -7.96 19.27 7.84
C PRO A 234 -7.83 18.87 6.36
N ALA A 235 -7.97 17.57 6.10
CA ALA A 235 -7.94 17.04 4.76
C ALA A 235 -9.24 17.35 4.00
N ARG A 236 -9.11 17.71 2.73
CA ARG A 236 -10.23 17.87 1.78
C ARG A 236 -10.77 16.51 1.37
N THR A 237 -12.02 16.47 0.93
CA THR A 237 -12.64 15.25 0.40
C THR A 237 -11.81 14.63 -0.72
N LYS A 238 -11.48 13.34 -0.59
CA LYS A 238 -10.67 12.58 -1.55
C LYS A 238 -9.27 13.19 -1.79
N GLU A 239 -8.74 13.93 -0.82
CA GLU A 239 -7.39 14.50 -0.93
C GLU A 239 -6.36 13.38 -1.10
N THR A 240 -5.45 13.60 -2.04
CA THR A 240 -4.25 12.79 -2.25
C THR A 240 -3.03 13.70 -2.15
N VAL A 241 -1.90 13.12 -1.78
CA VAL A 241 -0.63 13.81 -1.60
C VAL A 241 0.48 13.01 -2.27
N TYR A 242 1.59 13.67 -2.60
CA TYR A 242 2.79 13.00 -3.08
C TYR A 242 3.83 12.87 -1.97
N TYR A 243 4.44 11.70 -1.86
CA TYR A 243 5.75 11.56 -1.25
C TYR A 243 6.81 11.45 -2.35
N ARG A 244 7.93 12.14 -2.20
CA ARG A 244 8.99 12.22 -3.21
C ARG A 244 10.18 11.38 -2.77
N PHE A 245 10.52 10.34 -3.52
CA PHE A 245 11.81 9.67 -3.41
C PHE A 245 12.80 10.28 -4.40
N ASP A 246 13.94 10.73 -3.91
CA ASP A 246 15.03 11.31 -4.69
C ASP A 246 16.38 10.93 -4.06
N ARG A 247 17.48 11.50 -4.57
CA ARG A 247 18.83 11.17 -4.09
C ARG A 247 19.03 11.48 -2.61
N GLU A 248 18.35 12.47 -2.04
CA GLU A 248 18.52 12.85 -0.63
C GLU A 248 18.02 11.75 0.30
N ASN A 249 16.97 11.02 -0.11
CA ASN A 249 16.34 9.99 0.70
C ASN A 249 16.48 8.57 0.14
N ALA A 250 17.41 8.34 -0.77
CA ALA A 250 17.70 7.01 -1.32
C ALA A 250 17.99 5.97 -0.22
N GLY A 251 18.68 6.36 0.86
CA GLY A 251 18.92 5.50 2.02
C GLY A 251 17.64 5.03 2.71
N PHE A 252 16.60 5.88 2.77
CA PHE A 252 15.31 5.50 3.33
C PHE A 252 14.60 4.45 2.46
N LEU A 253 14.72 4.56 1.14
CA LEU A 253 14.21 3.54 0.20
C LEU A 253 14.90 2.18 0.41
N LEU A 254 16.22 2.16 0.62
CA LEU A 254 16.97 0.93 0.91
C LEU A 254 16.61 0.34 2.30
N ASP A 255 16.30 1.18 3.28
CA ASP A 255 15.80 0.71 4.58
C ASP A 255 14.44 0.00 4.46
N ILE A 256 13.59 0.37 3.50
CA ILE A 256 12.34 -0.36 3.18
C ILE A 256 12.65 -1.76 2.62
N VAL A 257 13.65 -1.87 1.74
CA VAL A 257 14.10 -3.16 1.20
C VAL A 257 14.57 -4.09 2.32
N ARG A 258 15.43 -3.58 3.20
CA ARG A 258 15.95 -4.32 4.35
C ARG A 258 14.84 -4.73 5.31
N ALA A 259 13.83 -3.88 5.51
CA ALA A 259 12.70 -4.20 6.36
C ALA A 259 11.94 -5.43 5.87
N PHE A 260 11.67 -5.54 4.56
CA PHE A 260 11.12 -6.77 3.98
C PHE A 260 12.08 -7.95 4.11
N ALA A 261 13.36 -7.75 3.81
CA ALA A 261 14.35 -8.82 3.89
C ALA A 261 14.52 -9.42 5.30
N MET A 262 14.26 -8.63 6.35
CA MET A 262 14.28 -9.10 7.75
C MET A 262 12.91 -9.53 8.28
N ALA A 263 11.81 -9.25 7.56
CA ALA A 263 10.46 -9.50 8.05
C ALA A 263 10.15 -11.00 8.18
N SER A 264 10.43 -11.78 7.14
CA SER A 264 10.30 -13.25 7.11
C SER A 264 11.19 -13.83 6.01
N ARG A 265 11.47 -15.14 6.07
CA ARG A 265 12.25 -15.81 5.00
C ARG A 265 11.60 -15.66 3.63
N GLN A 266 10.28 -15.77 3.56
CA GLN A 266 9.55 -15.61 2.29
C GLN A 266 9.72 -14.18 1.73
N HIS A 267 9.61 -13.16 2.59
CA HIS A 267 9.84 -11.78 2.15
C HIS A 267 11.27 -11.58 1.65
N ASN A 268 12.27 -12.19 2.31
CA ASN A 268 13.65 -12.16 1.87
C ASN A 268 13.85 -12.76 0.46
N GLU A 269 13.34 -13.97 0.24
CA GLU A 269 13.38 -14.65 -1.06
C GLU A 269 12.71 -13.82 -2.16
N ASP A 270 11.51 -13.30 -1.88
CA ASP A 270 10.75 -12.48 -2.83
C ASP A 270 11.51 -11.20 -3.20
N ILE A 271 12.12 -10.52 -2.22
CA ILE A 271 12.96 -9.34 -2.47
C ILE A 271 14.18 -9.71 -3.31
N GLY A 272 14.83 -10.85 -3.05
CA GLY A 272 15.94 -11.34 -3.89
C GLY A 272 15.52 -11.52 -5.35
N ASN A 273 14.39 -12.17 -5.59
CA ASN A 273 13.83 -12.34 -6.93
C ASN A 273 13.53 -10.99 -7.61
N ILE A 274 12.93 -10.06 -6.88
CA ILE A 274 12.58 -8.72 -7.40
C ILE A 274 13.83 -7.92 -7.75
N LEU A 275 14.81 -7.85 -6.86
CA LEU A 275 16.06 -7.12 -7.10
C LEU A 275 16.83 -7.72 -8.28
N GLY A 276 16.90 -9.04 -8.38
CA GLY A 276 17.48 -9.73 -9.53
C GLY A 276 16.80 -9.33 -10.84
N LYS A 277 15.46 -9.39 -10.89
CA LYS A 277 14.68 -8.99 -12.08
C LYS A 277 14.82 -7.51 -12.43
N ILE A 278 14.93 -6.62 -11.45
CA ILE A 278 15.18 -5.19 -11.67
C ILE A 278 16.55 -5.00 -12.34
N LEU A 279 17.59 -5.65 -11.82
CA LEU A 279 18.95 -5.57 -12.34
C LEU A 279 19.04 -6.12 -13.77
N GLU A 280 18.41 -7.27 -14.04
CA GLU A 280 18.29 -7.85 -15.38
C GLU A 280 17.57 -6.91 -16.35
N THR A 281 16.41 -6.39 -15.96
CA THR A 281 15.59 -5.48 -16.77
C THR A 281 16.35 -4.19 -17.11
N HIS A 282 17.07 -3.63 -16.13
CA HIS A 282 17.86 -2.41 -16.35
C HIS A 282 19.07 -2.67 -17.25
N ALA A 283 19.72 -3.83 -17.13
CA ALA A 283 20.81 -4.21 -18.01
C ALA A 283 20.36 -4.41 -19.46
N ALA A 284 19.20 -5.02 -19.69
CA ALA A 284 18.65 -5.27 -21.03
C ALA A 284 18.12 -4.00 -21.75
N GLY A 285 17.85 -2.93 -21.00
CA GLY A 285 17.39 -1.65 -21.55
C GLY A 285 18.50 -0.62 -21.81
N ARG A 286 19.77 -0.99 -21.58
CA ARG A 286 20.95 -0.21 -21.96
C ARG A 286 21.51 -0.75 -23.27
#